data_AF-A0A7C9KM31-F1
#
_entry.id   AF-A0A7C9KM31-F1
#
_cell.length_a   1.000
_cell.length_b   1.000
_cell.length_c   1.000
_cell.angle_alpha   90.00
_cell.angle_beta   90.00
_cell.angle_gamma   90.00
#
_symmetry.space_group_name_H-M   'P 1'
#
loop_
_entity.id
_entity.type
_entity.pdbx_description
1 polymer ?
#
loop_
_entity_poly.entity_id
_entity_poly.type
_entity_poly.pdbx_seq_one_letter_code
_entity_poly.pdbx_strand_id
1 'polypeptide(L)'
;MKRSAAEILREYGPFPGIDNVHGVTFDGRHVWLAVGDKLNALDPASGETLRSIDVAAHAGTAFDGRHLFQIAEDRIQKIDPETGRVLATIPAPAGGNSGLAWAEGT
;
A
#
# COMPACT_ATOMS: atom_id res chain seq x y z
N MET A 1 3.95 24.98 -18.52
CA MET A 1 3.52 24.41 -17.23
C MET A 1 3.61 25.50 -16.16
N LYS A 2 2.52 25.89 -15.51
CA LYS A 2 2.59 26.80 -14.35
C LYS A 2 3.11 25.98 -13.15
N ARG A 3 4.11 26.51 -12.45
CA ARG A 3 4.65 25.90 -11.23
C ARG A 3 4.13 26.71 -10.03
N SER A 4 3.62 26.02 -9.02
CA SER A 4 3.28 26.56 -7.71
C SER A 4 3.87 25.65 -6.64
N ALA A 5 4.16 26.19 -5.46
CA ALA A 5 4.56 25.36 -4.34
C ALA A 5 3.39 24.45 -3.93
N ALA A 6 3.69 23.20 -3.59
CA ALA A 6 2.72 22.34 -2.93
C ALA A 6 2.57 22.79 -1.48
N GLU A 7 1.33 22.80 -0.98
CA GLU A 7 1.04 23.00 0.43
C GLU A 7 1.04 21.63 1.13
N ILE A 8 1.83 21.50 2.19
CA ILE A 8 1.82 20.30 3.04
C ILE A 8 0.66 20.45 4.02
N LEU A 9 -0.41 19.69 3.82
CA LEU A 9 -1.59 19.74 4.70
C LEU A 9 -1.39 18.92 5.97
N ARG A 10 -0.69 17.79 5.87
CA ARG A 10 -0.43 16.84 6.96
C ARG A 10 0.84 16.06 6.69
N GLU A 11 1.51 15.66 7.76
CA GLU A 11 2.63 14.72 7.75
C GLU A 11 2.29 13.56 8.69
N TYR A 12 2.60 12.33 8.27
CA TYR A 12 2.39 11.15 9.08
C TYR A 12 3.73 10.48 9.35
N GLY A 13 3.93 10.07 10.60
CA GLY A 13 5.15 9.47 11.09
C GLY A 13 6.00 10.44 11.94
N PRO A 14 7.18 10.01 12.42
CA PRO A 14 7.73 8.65 12.25
C PRO A 14 6.82 7.60 12.87
N PHE A 15 6.71 6.44 12.23
CA PHE A 15 5.89 5.34 12.74
C PHE A 15 6.76 4.45 13.65
N PRO A 16 6.46 4.31 14.96
CA PRO A 16 7.29 3.53 15.87
C PRO A 16 7.44 2.08 15.39
N GLY A 17 8.69 1.59 15.34
CA GLY A 17 8.99 0.22 14.92
C GLY A 17 8.85 -0.07 13.43
N ILE A 18 8.68 0.96 12.60
CA ILE A 18 8.67 0.85 11.13
C ILE A 18 9.89 1.60 10.61
N ASP A 19 10.86 0.85 10.10
CA ASP A 19 12.10 1.43 9.56
C ASP A 19 11.91 1.96 8.13
N ASN A 20 11.05 1.32 7.34
CA ASN A 20 10.86 1.61 5.92
C ASN A 20 9.40 1.48 5.50
N VAL A 21 8.95 2.37 4.61
CA VAL A 21 7.69 2.26 3.86
C VAL A 21 8.04 2.03 2.39
N HIS A 22 7.68 0.86 1.87
CA HIS A 22 8.06 0.42 0.51
C HIS A 22 7.02 0.77 -0.55
N GLY A 23 5.77 0.97 -0.14
CA GLY A 23 4.63 1.17 -1.02
C GLY A 23 3.48 1.80 -0.26
N VAL A 24 2.68 2.62 -0.95
CA VAL A 24 1.51 3.27 -0.39
C VAL A 24 0.33 3.21 -1.37
N THR A 25 -0.87 3.00 -0.86
CA THR A 25 -2.10 3.13 -1.65
C THR A 25 -3.25 3.64 -0.76
N PHE A 26 -4.36 4.06 -1.37
CA PHE A 26 -5.54 4.56 -0.67
C PHE A 26 -6.77 3.77 -1.11
N ASP A 27 -7.53 3.25 -0.15
CA ASP A 27 -8.72 2.42 -0.43
C ASP A 27 -10.04 3.21 -0.48
N GLY A 28 -9.97 4.54 -0.37
CA GLY A 28 -11.13 5.41 -0.19
C GLY A 28 -11.40 5.80 1.27
N ARG A 29 -10.78 5.11 2.24
CA ARG A 29 -10.92 5.35 3.68
C ARG A 29 -9.59 5.31 4.44
N HIS A 30 -8.73 4.34 4.17
CA HIS A 30 -7.45 4.14 4.83
C HIS A 30 -6.30 4.33 3.83
N VAL A 31 -5.20 4.88 4.33
CA VAL A 31 -3.90 4.80 3.65
C VAL A 31 -3.26 3.48 4.04
N TRP A 32 -2.90 2.65 3.07
CA TRP A 32 -2.21 1.39 3.29
C TRP A 32 -0.72 1.57 3.09
N LEU A 33 0.07 1.11 4.05
CA LEU A 33 1.53 1.21 4.07
C LEU A 33 2.14 -0.19 3.99
N ALA A 34 2.97 -0.45 2.99
CA ALA A 34 3.79 -1.65 2.90
C ALA A 34 5.07 -1.48 3.74
N VAL A 35 5.14 -2.21 4.86
CA VAL A 35 6.14 -1.97 5.91
C VAL A 35 7.00 -3.21 6.20
N GLY A 36 7.31 -3.96 5.14
CA GLY A 36 8.16 -5.15 5.21
C GLY A 36 7.34 -6.42 5.19
N ASP A 37 6.92 -6.91 6.35
CA ASP A 37 6.20 -8.18 6.50
C ASP A 37 4.66 -8.04 6.59
N LYS A 38 4.15 -6.81 6.49
CA LYS A 38 2.72 -6.51 6.59
C LYS A 38 2.31 -5.25 5.84
N LEU A 39 1.01 -5.17 5.58
CA LEU A 39 0.31 -3.95 5.19
C LEU A 39 -0.37 -3.33 6.40
N ASN A 40 -0.02 -2.10 6.75
CA ASN A 40 -0.67 -1.35 7.83
C ASN A 40 -1.74 -0.41 7.25
N ALA A 41 -2.94 -0.44 7.82
CA ALA A 41 -4.00 0.52 7.51
C ALA A 41 -3.91 1.71 8.48
N LEU A 42 -3.61 2.87 7.93
CA LEU A 42 -3.56 4.15 8.62
C LEU A 42 -4.88 4.91 8.37
N ASP A 43 -5.47 5.44 9.43
CA ASP A 43 -6.53 6.45 9.32
C ASP A 43 -5.90 7.82 9.06
N PRO A 44 -6.12 8.45 7.89
CA PRO A 44 -5.56 9.77 7.61
C PRO A 44 -6.21 10.89 8.46
N ALA A 45 -7.40 10.67 9.02
CA ALA A 45 -8.05 11.68 9.86
C ALA A 45 -7.35 11.83 11.20
N SER A 46 -7.04 10.71 11.86
CA SER A 46 -6.41 10.65 13.19
C SER A 46 -4.88 10.47 13.15
N GLY A 47 -4.34 9.90 12.08
CA GLY A 47 -2.94 9.49 11.98
C GLY A 47 -2.62 8.16 12.69
N GLU A 48 -3.65 7.44 13.16
CA GLU A 48 -3.47 6.18 13.86
C GLU A 48 -3.42 4.97 12.92
N THR A 49 -2.54 4.02 13.22
CA THR A 49 -2.56 2.70 12.56
C THR A 49 -3.65 1.86 13.19
N LEU A 50 -4.69 1.54 12.42
CA LEU A 50 -5.88 0.86 12.92
C LEU A 50 -5.73 -0.67 12.93
N ARG A 51 -5.05 -1.23 11.94
CA ARG A 51 -4.86 -2.69 11.79
C ARG A 51 -3.75 -3.02 10.80
N SER A 52 -3.38 -4.30 10.77
CA SER A 52 -2.40 -4.85 9.82
C SER A 52 -2.94 -6.11 9.12
N ILE A 53 -2.37 -6.40 7.95
CA ILE A 53 -2.52 -7.67 7.23
C ILE A 53 -1.12 -8.27 7.07
N ASP A 54 -0.92 -9.49 7.58
CA ASP A 54 0.36 -10.19 7.49
C ASP A 54 0.57 -10.71 6.07
N VAL A 55 1.45 -10.04 5.32
CA VAL A 55 1.76 -10.34 3.93
C VAL A 55 3.09 -9.70 3.56
N ALA A 56 3.91 -10.39 2.78
CA ALA A 56 5.16 -9.83 2.28
C ALA A 56 4.89 -8.52 1.51
N ALA A 57 5.40 -7.41 2.03
CA ALA A 57 5.08 -6.05 1.67
C ALA A 57 6.37 -5.21 1.54
N HIS A 58 7.31 -5.72 0.74
CA HIS A 58 8.63 -5.13 0.51
C HIS A 58 8.68 -4.21 -0.74
N ALA A 59 7.55 -4.01 -1.40
CA ALA A 59 7.45 -3.29 -2.67
C ALA A 59 6.05 -2.65 -2.85
N GLY A 60 5.77 -2.14 -4.05
CA GLY A 60 4.57 -1.39 -4.36
C GLY A 60 3.25 -2.09 -4.06
N THR A 61 2.29 -1.28 -3.63
CA THR A 61 0.91 -1.66 -3.32
C THR A 61 -0.04 -0.84 -4.18
N ALA A 62 -1.11 -1.44 -4.67
CA ALA A 62 -2.17 -0.76 -5.39
C ALA A 62 -3.56 -1.20 -4.90
N PHE A 63 -4.60 -0.44 -5.25
CA PHE A 63 -5.99 -0.75 -4.93
C PHE A 63 -6.85 -0.61 -6.19
N ASP A 64 -7.68 -1.62 -6.49
CA ASP A 64 -8.52 -1.66 -7.71
C ASP A 64 -9.93 -1.08 -7.52
N GLY A 65 -10.21 -0.47 -6.37
CA GLY A 65 -11.56 -0.07 -5.95
C GLY A 65 -12.26 -1.10 -5.03
N ARG A 66 -11.71 -2.32 -4.90
CA ARG A 66 -12.24 -3.37 -4.03
C ARG A 66 -11.18 -4.19 -3.29
N HIS A 67 -10.02 -4.43 -3.89
CA HIS A 67 -8.96 -5.29 -3.37
C HIS A 67 -7.62 -4.58 -3.40
N LEU A 68 -6.76 -4.98 -2.47
CA LEU A 68 -5.35 -4.61 -2.49
C LEU A 68 -4.59 -5.54 -3.42
N PHE A 69 -3.58 -4.99 -4.08
CA PHE A 69 -2.60 -5.73 -4.84
C PHE A 69 -1.23 -5.41 -4.27
N GLN A 70 -0.50 -6.44 -3.86
CA GLN A 70 0.83 -6.30 -3.27
C GLN A 70 1.85 -7.07 -4.07
N ILE A 71 2.96 -6.43 -4.42
CA ILE A 71 4.15 -7.14 -4.91
C ILE A 71 4.78 -7.88 -3.73
N ALA A 72 4.86 -9.20 -3.83
CA ALA A 72 5.50 -10.08 -2.88
C ALA A 72 6.54 -10.93 -3.64
N GLU A 73 7.79 -10.48 -3.65
CA GLU A 73 8.89 -11.15 -4.37
C GLU A 73 8.61 -11.31 -5.88
N ASP A 74 8.41 -12.55 -6.34
CA ASP A 74 8.20 -12.97 -7.72
C ASP A 74 6.72 -13.02 -8.13
N ARG A 75 5.82 -12.52 -7.28
CA ARG A 75 4.38 -12.56 -7.46
C ARG A 75 3.69 -11.26 -7.06
N ILE A 76 2.50 -11.08 -7.60
CA ILE A 76 1.55 -10.04 -7.19
C ILE A 76 0.36 -10.77 -6.56
N GLN A 77 0.07 -10.43 -5.31
CA GLN A 77 -1.02 -11.02 -4.54
C GLN A 77 -2.22 -10.07 -4.54
N LYS A 78 -3.39 -10.61 -4.88
CA LYS A 78 -4.68 -9.95 -4.71
C LYS A 78 -5.23 -10.28 -3.34
N ILE A 79 -5.48 -9.27 -2.52
CA ILE A 79 -5.80 -9.40 -1.11
C ILE A 79 -7.15 -8.74 -0.84
N ASP A 80 -8.03 -9.47 -0.15
CA ASP A 80 -9.22 -8.88 0.43
C ASP A 80 -8.81 -7.98 1.60
N PRO A 81 -9.03 -6.65 1.52
CA PRO A 81 -8.65 -5.76 2.59
C PRO A 81 -9.43 -6.06 3.87
N GLU A 82 -10.69 -6.48 3.82
CA GLU A 82 -11.51 -6.70 5.02
C GLU A 82 -11.01 -7.91 5.80
N THR A 83 -10.81 -9.03 5.11
CA THR A 83 -10.45 -10.30 5.76
C THR A 83 -8.95 -10.56 5.82
N GLY A 84 -8.14 -9.82 5.07
CA GLY A 84 -6.69 -10.05 4.93
C GLY A 84 -6.33 -11.28 4.09
N ARG A 85 -7.32 -11.97 3.50
CA ARG A 85 -7.08 -13.22 2.76
C ARG A 85 -6.50 -12.92 1.37
N VAL A 86 -5.47 -13.67 0.99
CA VAL A 86 -5.01 -13.72 -0.40
C VAL A 86 -6.04 -14.48 -1.23
N LEU A 87 -6.69 -13.77 -2.14
CA LEU A 87 -7.75 -14.30 -3.01
C LEU A 87 -7.18 -14.93 -4.29
N ALA A 88 -6.08 -14.37 -4.80
CA ALA A 88 -5.41 -14.85 -6.00
C ALA A 88 -3.96 -14.36 -6.04
N THR A 89 -3.15 -15.02 -6.86
CA THR A 89 -1.75 -14.67 -7.08
C THR A 89 -1.45 -14.76 -8.58
N ILE A 90 -0.73 -13.78 -9.11
CA ILE A 90 -0.17 -13.81 -10.47
C ILE A 90 1.35 -13.66 -10.41
N PRO A 91 2.12 -14.16 -11.39
CA PRO A 91 3.55 -13.91 -11.46
C PRO A 91 3.82 -12.41 -11.63
N ALA A 92 4.81 -11.90 -10.90
CA ALA A 92 5.35 -10.58 -11.16
C ALA A 92 6.33 -10.64 -12.35
N PRO A 93 6.53 -9.54 -13.10
CA PRO A 93 7.57 -9.48 -14.12
C PRO A 93 8.95 -9.80 -13.55
N ALA A 94 9.83 -10.36 -14.38
CA ALA A 94 11.24 -10.54 -14.02
C ALA A 94 11.95 -9.17 -13.94
N GLY A 95 13.01 -9.08 -13.13
CA GLY A 95 13.89 -7.90 -13.10
C GLY A 95 13.80 -7.00 -11.88
N GLY A 96 13.16 -7.46 -10.80
CA GLY A 96 13.02 -6.69 -9.55
C GLY A 96 11.92 -5.65 -9.68
N ASN A 97 10.86 -5.82 -8.87
CA ASN A 97 9.65 -5.02 -8.95
C ASN A 97 9.59 -4.07 -7.75
N SER A 98 9.50 -2.76 -8.00
CA SER A 98 9.51 -1.75 -6.93
C SER A 98 8.16 -1.06 -6.73
N GLY A 99 7.48 -0.66 -7.81
CA GLY A 99 6.22 0.08 -7.76
C GLY A 99 5.07 -0.65 -8.45
N LEU A 100 3.86 -0.42 -7.94
CA LEU A 100 2.61 -0.89 -8.53
C LEU A 100 1.56 0.22 -8.39
N ALA A 101 0.78 0.47 -9.44
CA ALA A 101 -0.33 1.41 -9.42
C ALA A 101 -1.51 0.85 -10.21
N TRP A 102 -2.72 1.26 -9.83
CA TRP A 102 -3.93 0.97 -10.59
C TRP A 102 -4.25 2.16 -11.50
N ALA A 103 -4.42 1.92 -12.80
CA ALA A 103 -4.58 2.98 -13.80
C ALA A 103 -6.05 3.31 -14.14
N GLU A 104 -6.99 2.40 -13.82
CA GLU A 104 -8.39 2.46 -14.28
C GLU A 104 -9.35 2.66 -13.09
N GLY A 105 -9.05 3.63 -12.21
CA GLY A 105 -9.97 4.03 -11.15
C GLY A 105 -11.02 4.99 -11.72
N THR A 106 -12.30 4.63 -11.66
CA THR A 106 -13.43 5.55 -11.93
C THR A 106 -13.72 6.44 -10.74
#